data_AF-D8MC69-F1
#
_entry.id   AF-D8MC69-F1
#
_cell.length_a   1.000
_cell.length_b   1.000
_cell.length_c   1.000
_cell.angle_alpha   90.00
_cell.angle_beta   90.00
_cell.angle_gamma   90.00
#
_symmetry.space_group_name_H-M   'P 1'
#
loop_
_entity.id
_entity.type
_entity.pdbx_description
1 polymer ?
#
loop_
_entity_poly.entity_id
_entity_poly.type
_entity_poly.pdbx_seq_one_letter_code
_entity_poly.pdbx_strand_id
1 'polypeptide(L)' 'YAILRSIPNKLGGVLALLASILVVMLVPILHTSKQRSLTFRPISQLLFWSLVADVIILTWIGGMPVEHPFIIIGQMA' A
#
# COMPACT_ATOMS: atom_id res chain seq x y z
N TYR A 1 8.70 -2.64 -5.58
CA TYR A 1 9.01 -2.39 -7.01
C TYR A 1 7.86 -1.70 -7.73
N ALA A 2 6.62 -2.21 -7.68
CA ALA A 2 5.45 -1.57 -8.29
C ALA A 2 5.29 -0.09 -7.91
N ILE A 3 5.37 0.26 -6.62
CA ILE A 3 5.27 1.65 -6.13
C ILE A 3 6.30 2.59 -6.77
N LEU A 4 7.53 2.10 -7.00
CA LEU A 4 8.61 2.90 -7.62
C LEU A 4 8.28 3.24 -9.08
N ARG A 5 7.76 2.27 -9.84
CA ARG A 5 7.43 2.42 -11.27
C ARG A 5 6.12 3.16 -11.52
N SER A 6 5.23 3.22 -10.54
CA SER A 6 3.95 3.93 -10.65
C SER A 6 4.12 5.46 -10.66
N ILE A 7 5.22 5.98 -10.11
CA ILE A 7 5.48 7.43 -10.03
C ILE A 7 6.39 7.85 -11.19
N PRO A 8 5.94 8.71 -12.12
CA PRO A 8 6.75 9.19 -13.25
C PRO A 8 7.78 10.25 -12.83
N ASN A 9 8.46 10.06 -11.70
CA ASN A 9 9.50 10.95 -11.18
C ASN A 9 10.57 10.15 -10.43
N LYS A 10 11.85 10.40 -10.72
CA LYS A 10 12.98 9.66 -10.14
C LYS A 10 13.10 9.85 -8.62
N LEU A 11 12.94 11.08 -8.13
CA LEU A 11 13.00 11.38 -6.70
C LEU A 11 11.72 10.93 -5.98
N GLY A 12 10.56 11.21 -6.58
CA GLY A 12 9.25 10.83 -6.04
C GLY A 12 9.11 9.32 -5.84
N GLY A 13 9.55 8.51 -6.81
CA GLY A 13 9.56 7.06 -6.70
C GLY A 13 10.38 6.55 -5.52
N VAL A 14 11.60 7.09 -5.34
CA VAL A 14 12.49 6.68 -4.22
C VAL A 14 11.90 7.08 -2.88
N LEU A 15 11.35 8.29 -2.77
CA LEU A 15 10.69 8.77 -1.55
C LEU A 15 9.46 7.92 -1.21
N ALA A 16 8.65 7.55 -2.20
CA ALA A 16 7.48 6.70 -1.99
C ALA A 16 7.86 5.27 -1.56
N LEU A 17 8.95 4.72 -2.12
CA LEU A 17 9.46 3.43 -1.68
C LEU A 17 9.92 3.48 -0.22
N LEU A 18 10.67 4.51 0.17
CA LEU A 18 11.07 4.69 1.56
C LEU A 18 9.84 4.89 2.47
N ALA A 19 8.90 5.74 2.07
CA ALA A 19 7.67 6.00 2.80
C ALA A 19 6.83 4.72 3.01
N SER A 20 6.79 3.82 2.02
CA SER A 20 6.05 2.55 2.11
C SER A 20 6.57 1.62 3.22
N ILE A 21 7.85 1.73 3.60
CA ILE A 21 8.43 0.98 4.71
C ILE A 21 8.28 1.78 6.01
N LEU A 22 8.57 3.07 5.97
CA LEU A 22 8.50 3.95 7.14
C LEU A 22 7.09 4.06 7.73
N VAL A 23 6.04 3.90 6.91
CA VAL A 23 4.64 3.94 7.36
C VAL A 23 4.36 2.90 8.46
N VAL A 24 5.07 1.77 8.47
CA VAL A 24 4.92 0.73 9.51
C VAL A 24 5.27 1.27 10.90
N MET A 25 6.24 2.19 10.99
CA MET A 25 6.61 2.84 12.25
C MET A 25 5.56 3.85 12.73
N LEU A 26 4.70 4.35 11.83
CA LEU A 26 3.61 5.27 12.17
C LEU A 26 2.36 4.52 12.69
N VAL A 27 2.23 3.22 12.43
CA VAL A 27 1.11 2.38 12.87
C VAL A 27 0.77 2.52 14.37
N PRO A 28 1.73 2.45 15.32
CA PRO A 28 1.43 2.61 16.74
C PRO A 28 0.92 4.02 17.10
N ILE A 29 1.36 5.06 16.38
CA ILE A 29 0.96 6.45 16.62
C ILE A 29 -0.44 6.71 16.06
N LEU A 30 -0.77 6.11 14.92
CA LEU A 30 -2.08 6.24 14.26
C LEU A 30 -3.17 5.35 14.89
N HIS A 31 -2.84 4.56 15.92
CA HIS A 31 -3.81 3.72 16.61
C HIS A 31 -4.75 4.56 17.49
N THR A 32 -5.90 4.94 16.93
CA THR A 32 -6.91 5.77 17.62
C THR A 32 -7.90 4.99 18.48
N SER A 33 -7.92 3.65 18.39
CA SER A 33 -8.90 2.85 19.12
C SER A 33 -8.43 2.53 20.53
N LYS A 34 -9.41 2.44 21.45
CA LYS A 34 -9.17 1.96 22.81
C LYS A 34 -8.97 0.44 22.87
N GLN A 35 -9.34 -0.28 21.82
CA GLN A 35 -9.18 -1.74 21.73
C GLN A 35 -7.95 -2.10 20.90
N ARG A 36 -7.01 -2.79 21.55
CA ARG A 36 -5.74 -3.22 20.94
C ARG A 36 -5.92 -4.21 19.79
N SER A 37 -6.93 -5.08 19.85
CA SER A 37 -7.18 -6.09 18.83
C SER A 37 -8.16 -5.62 17.75
N LEU A 38 -8.01 -6.18 16.55
CA LEU A 38 -8.95 -6.03 15.44
C LEU A 38 -10.17 -6.96 15.56
N THR A 39 -10.18 -7.95 16.47
CA THR A 39 -11.23 -8.99 16.58
C THR A 39 -12.66 -8.44 16.69
N PHE A 40 -12.86 -7.33 17.40
CA PHE A 40 -14.19 -6.74 17.63
C PHE A 40 -14.42 -5.44 16.85
N ARG A 41 -13.64 -5.20 15.79
CA ARG A 41 -13.68 -3.97 14.99
C ARG A 41 -13.95 -4.28 13.51
N PRO A 42 -15.21 -4.56 13.11
CA PRO A 42 -15.54 -5.01 11.76
C PRO A 42 -15.07 -4.05 10.66
N ILE A 43 -15.21 -2.73 10.88
CA ILE A 43 -14.71 -1.72 9.92
C ILE A 43 -13.18 -1.80 9.77
N SER A 44 -12.45 -1.96 10.87
CA SER A 44 -10.99 -2.04 10.83
C SER A 44 -10.49 -3.39 10.28
N GLN A 45 -11.25 -4.47 10.44
CA GLN A 45 -10.98 -5.75 9.76
C GLN A 45 -11.14 -5.62 8.25
N LEU A 46 -12.22 -4.99 7.77
CA LEU A 46 -12.43 -4.75 6.35
C LEU A 46 -11.28 -3.92 5.75
N LEU A 47 -10.87 -2.84 6.43
CA LEU A 47 -9.74 -2.02 6.00
C LEU A 47 -8.40 -2.78 6.03
N PHE A 48 -8.21 -3.68 6.99
CA PHE A 48 -7.02 -4.52 7.05
C PHE A 48 -6.99 -5.51 5.86
N TRP A 49 -8.10 -6.17 5.57
CA TRP A 49 -8.19 -7.09 4.43
C TRP A 49 -8.12 -6.38 3.08
N SER A 50 -8.64 -5.15 2.96
CA SER A 50 -8.44 -4.35 1.74
C SER A 50 -6.97 -3.98 1.55
N LEU A 51 -6.24 -3.62 2.62
CA LEU A 51 -4.79 -3.38 2.56
C LEU A 51 -4.03 -4.64 2.14
N VAL A 52 -4.40 -5.82 2.66
CA VAL A 52 -3.79 -7.10 2.25
C VAL A 52 -4.05 -7.37 0.76
N ALA A 53 -5.29 -7.17 0.29
CA ALA A 53 -5.63 -7.32 -1.12
C ALA A 53 -4.83 -6.35 -2.01
N ASP A 54 -4.65 -5.11 -1.55
CA ASP A 54 -3.87 -4.10 -2.26
C ASP A 54 -2.38 -4.49 -2.41
N VAL A 55 -1.76 -4.97 -1.33
CA VAL A 55 -0.37 -5.47 -1.37
C VAL A 55 -0.24 -6.65 -2.35
N ILE A 56 -1.24 -7.52 -2.44
CA ILE A 56 -1.26 -8.62 -3.42
C ILE A 56 -1.35 -8.07 -4.85
N ILE A 57 -2.21 -7.09 -5.10
CA ILE A 57 -2.34 -6.43 -6.42
C ILE A 57 -1.03 -5.75 -6.82
N LEU A 58 -0.40 -4.99 -5.91
CA LEU A 58 0.89 -4.35 -6.16
C LEU A 58 2.00 -5.36 -6.42
N THR A 59 1.98 -6.51 -5.75
CA THR A 59 2.94 -7.60 -6.01
C THR A 59 2.77 -8.16 -7.42
N TRP A 60 1.52 -8.38 -7.83
CA TRP A 60 1.19 -8.88 -9.15
C TRP A 60 1.58 -7.88 -10.26
N ILE A 61 1.21 -6.60 -10.11
CA ILE A 61 1.56 -5.53 -11.06
C ILE A 61 3.08 -5.33 -11.14
N GLY A 62 3.80 -5.57 -10.05
CA GLY A 62 5.26 -5.54 -10.05
C GLY A 62 5.90 -6.48 -11.07
N GLY A 63 5.27 -7.63 -11.36
CA GLY A 63 5.75 -8.62 -12.33
C GLY A 63 5.25 -8.42 -13.77
N MET A 64 4.28 -7.54 -14.00
CA MET A 64 3.70 -7.28 -15.32
C MET A 64 4.50 -6.24 -16.11
N PRO A 65 4.42 -6.20 -17.45
CA PRO A 65 5.05 -5.16 -18.25
C PRO A 65 4.52 -3.75 -17.90
N VAL A 66 5.30 -2.72 -18.21
CA VAL A 66 4.93 -1.31 -17.98
C VAL A 66 4.08 -0.82 -19.16
N GLU A 67 2.90 -1.39 -19.31
CA GLU A 67 1.96 -1.11 -20.40
C GLU A 67 0.57 -0.79 -19.85
N HIS A 68 -0.26 -0.15 -20.68
CA HIS A 68 -1.69 0.00 -20.38
C HIS A 68 -2.36 -1.39 -20.40
N PRO A 69 -3.21 -1.76 -19.42
CA PRO A 69 -3.78 -0.95 -18.33
C PRO A 69 -3.01 -0.99 -17.00
N PHE A 70 -1.91 -1.76 -16.91
CA PHE A 70 -1.21 -2.05 -15.65
C PHE A 70 -0.58 -0.82 -14.98
N ILE A 71 -0.22 0.21 -15.75
CA ILE A 71 0.27 1.48 -15.20
C ILE A 71 -0.81 2.15 -14.33
N ILE A 72 -2.04 2.23 -14.85
CA ILE A 72 -3.16 2.88 -14.15
C ILE A 72 -3.53 2.08 -12.90
N ILE A 73 -3.57 0.76 -13.00
CA ILE A 73 -3.87 -0.12 -11.86
C ILE A 73 -2.82 0.08 -10.76
N GLY A 74 -1.54 0.12 -11.10
CA GLY A 74 -0.47 0.35 -10.12
C GLY A 74 -0.42 1.78 -9.54
N GLN A 75 -1.10 2.75 -10.14
CA GLN A 75 -1.23 4.11 -9.60
C GLN A 75 -2.47 4.27 -8.71
N MET A 76 -3.49 3.46 -8.93
CA MET A 76 -4.76 3.49 -8.18
C MET A 76 -4.75 2.59 -6.94
N ALA A 77 -3.94 1.53 -6.97
CA ALA A 77 -3.60 0.70 -5.82
C ALA A 77 -2.67 1.47 -4.87
#